data_AF-A0A3P1XCE5-F1
#
_entry.id   AF-A0A3P1XCE5-F1
#
_cell.length_a   1.000
_cell.length_b   1.000
_cell.length_c   1.000
_cell.angle_alpha   90.00
_cell.angle_beta   90.00
_cell.angle_gamma   90.00
#
_symmetry.space_group_name_H-M   'P 1'
#
loop_
_entity.id
_entity.type
_entity.pdbx_description
1 polymer ?
#
loop_
_entity_poly.entity_id
_entity_poly.type
_entity_poly.pdbx_seq_one_letter_code
_entity_poly.pdbx_strand_id
1 'polypeptide(L)'
;LWQRSKFRFKAPIKLLDSSMVSLTLSLYDWAHYTTTKGAIKMHTLLDYDTLLPEFVTISTGKCTDDKASFDIPIAPHSVVVADRGYCNFELLNDWDSKHVLFVVRHRDNLLYEPIRELDLPQHAAQNVLIDEIIELKGAKTSLKYPKRLRRIAIWNEEHEFTLQLLTNNMQLAASTVAELYKSRWQIEIFFR
;
A
#
# COMPACT_ATOMS: atom_id res chain seq x y z
N LEU A 1 0.16 17.36 -23.41
CA LEU A 1 0.52 17.19 -21.98
C LEU A 1 -0.54 16.28 -21.38
N TRP A 2 -0.18 15.05 -21.00
CA TRP A 2 -1.13 14.12 -20.38
C TRP A 2 -1.52 14.67 -19.01
N GLN A 3 -2.82 14.72 -18.72
CA GLN A 3 -3.34 15.28 -17.47
C GLN A 3 -4.23 14.25 -16.80
N ARG A 4 -3.83 13.83 -15.60
CA ARG A 4 -4.56 12.88 -14.76
C ARG A 4 -5.97 13.44 -14.49
N SER A 5 -7.01 12.79 -15.03
CA SER A 5 -8.39 13.25 -14.92
C SER A 5 -9.11 12.73 -13.68
N LYS A 6 -8.70 11.55 -13.18
CA LYS A 6 -9.37 10.84 -12.08
C LYS A 6 -9.13 11.47 -10.72
N PHE A 7 -7.89 11.88 -10.43
CA PHE A 7 -7.52 12.49 -9.15
C PHE A 7 -7.24 13.97 -9.32
N ARG A 8 -7.90 14.82 -8.52
CA ARG A 8 -7.79 16.29 -8.61
C ARG A 8 -6.56 16.87 -7.91
N PHE A 9 -5.79 16.04 -7.19
CA PHE A 9 -4.56 16.46 -6.52
C PHE A 9 -3.33 16.18 -7.39
N LYS A 10 -2.24 16.91 -7.15
CA LYS A 10 -1.02 16.87 -7.98
C LYS A 10 0.09 15.94 -7.48
N ALA A 11 0.01 15.45 -6.24
CA ALA A 11 0.99 14.54 -5.67
C ALA A 11 1.17 13.29 -6.58
N PRO A 12 2.42 12.88 -6.88
CA PRO A 12 2.67 11.65 -7.64
C PRO A 12 2.06 10.44 -6.94
N ILE A 13 1.45 9.53 -7.70
CA ILE A 13 0.90 8.28 -7.16
C ILE A 13 1.84 7.15 -7.57
N LYS A 14 2.32 6.40 -6.58
CA LYS A 14 3.24 5.28 -6.76
C LYS A 14 2.54 4.00 -6.32
N LEU A 15 2.43 3.03 -7.21
CA LEU A 15 1.88 1.72 -6.89
C LEU A 15 3.04 0.80 -6.50
N LEU A 16 2.95 0.17 -5.34
CA LEU A 16 3.97 -0.74 -4.85
C LEU A 16 3.38 -2.13 -4.69
N ASP A 17 3.99 -3.09 -5.38
CA ASP A 17 3.62 -4.49 -5.29
C ASP A 17 4.79 -5.39 -5.69
N SER A 18 4.68 -6.68 -5.37
CA SER A 18 5.68 -7.67 -5.70
C SER A 18 5.07 -8.80 -6.53
N SER A 19 5.83 -9.31 -7.51
CA SER A 19 5.46 -10.49 -8.28
C SER A 19 6.53 -11.58 -8.15
N MET A 20 6.11 -12.84 -8.19
CA MET A 20 7.02 -13.99 -8.17
C MET A 20 7.26 -14.48 -9.59
N VAL A 21 8.50 -14.40 -10.04
CA VAL A 21 8.92 -14.96 -11.32
C VAL A 21 9.57 -16.31 -11.06
N SER A 22 8.94 -17.37 -11.58
CA SER A 22 9.49 -18.73 -11.49
C SER A 22 10.65 -18.89 -12.49
N LEU A 23 11.81 -19.36 -12.02
CA LEU A 23 12.99 -19.64 -12.82
C LEU A 23 13.24 -21.16 -12.90
N THR A 24 13.67 -21.62 -14.07
CA THR A 24 14.19 -22.98 -14.22
C THR A 24 15.59 -23.06 -13.60
N LEU A 25 15.79 -23.94 -12.61
CA LEU A 25 17.03 -24.06 -11.83
C LEU A 25 18.28 -24.29 -12.68
N SER A 26 18.14 -24.90 -13.87
CA SER A 26 19.25 -25.22 -14.76
C SER A 26 20.03 -24.01 -15.28
N LEU A 27 19.54 -22.78 -15.06
CA LEU A 27 20.19 -21.54 -15.52
C LEU A 27 20.60 -20.60 -14.37
N TYR A 28 20.14 -20.81 -13.13
CA TYR A 28 20.29 -19.83 -12.05
C TYR A 28 20.45 -20.47 -10.66
N ASP A 29 21.67 -20.94 -10.35
CA ASP A 29 22.00 -21.61 -9.07
C ASP A 29 21.89 -20.70 -7.84
N TRP A 30 21.91 -19.37 -8.00
CA TRP A 30 21.83 -18.42 -6.88
C TRP A 30 20.38 -18.16 -6.40
N ALA A 31 19.36 -18.58 -7.14
CA ALA A 31 17.96 -18.20 -6.94
C ALA A 31 17.09 -19.32 -6.30
N HIS A 32 17.60 -20.03 -5.30
CA HIS A 32 16.89 -21.14 -4.65
C HIS A 32 15.62 -20.70 -3.88
N TYR A 33 14.46 -21.23 -4.28
CA TYR A 33 13.18 -21.02 -3.58
C TYR A 33 12.66 -22.32 -2.93
N THR A 34 12.70 -23.45 -3.65
CA THR A 34 12.47 -24.81 -3.13
C THR A 34 13.54 -25.78 -3.66
N THR A 35 13.50 -27.07 -3.26
CA THR A 35 14.42 -28.11 -3.74
C THR A 35 14.38 -28.35 -5.26
N THR A 36 13.32 -27.92 -5.95
CA THR A 36 13.11 -28.19 -7.39
C THR A 36 12.78 -26.96 -8.24
N LYS A 37 12.63 -25.77 -7.65
CA LYS A 37 12.33 -24.54 -8.38
C LYS A 37 13.12 -23.35 -7.84
N GLY A 38 13.71 -22.57 -8.75
CA GLY A 38 14.22 -21.25 -8.43
C GLY A 38 13.09 -20.25 -8.53
N ALA A 39 13.02 -19.29 -7.63
CA ALA A 39 12.06 -18.19 -7.75
C ALA A 39 12.66 -16.92 -7.19
N ILE A 40 12.50 -15.86 -7.97
CA ILE A 40 12.85 -14.51 -7.56
C ILE A 40 11.57 -13.74 -7.28
N LYS A 41 11.65 -12.82 -6.34
CA LYS A 41 10.59 -11.87 -6.05
C LYS A 41 10.99 -10.51 -6.57
N MET A 42 10.17 -9.95 -7.45
CA MET A 42 10.40 -8.67 -8.08
C MET A 42 9.48 -7.65 -7.41
N HIS A 43 10.06 -6.79 -6.57
CA HIS A 43 9.34 -5.67 -5.94
C HIS A 43 9.42 -4.48 -6.89
N THR A 44 8.28 -3.95 -7.29
CA THR A 44 8.19 -2.92 -8.32
C THR A 44 7.46 -1.70 -7.77
N LEU A 45 8.08 -0.54 -7.93
CA LEU A 45 7.44 0.76 -7.76
C LEU A 45 7.04 1.28 -9.14
N LEU A 46 5.74 1.32 -9.41
CA LEU A 46 5.18 1.78 -10.69
C LEU A 46 4.63 3.21 -10.54
N ASP A 47 4.99 4.10 -11.46
CA ASP A 47 4.33 5.40 -11.55
C ASP A 47 2.93 5.24 -12.16
N TYR A 48 1.91 5.75 -11.47
CA TYR A 48 0.52 5.62 -11.90
C TYR A 48 0.19 6.38 -13.20
N ASP A 49 0.84 7.53 -13.44
CA ASP A 49 0.51 8.38 -14.58
C ASP A 49 1.19 7.90 -15.86
N THR A 50 2.46 7.51 -15.75
CA THR A 50 3.24 7.08 -16.91
C THR A 50 3.16 5.57 -17.14
N LEU A 51 2.73 4.81 -16.13
CA LEU A 51 2.76 3.34 -16.11
C LEU A 51 4.17 2.78 -16.38
N LEU A 52 5.20 3.54 -15.99
CA LEU A 52 6.60 3.12 -16.10
C LEU A 52 7.11 2.67 -14.72
N PRO A 53 7.90 1.58 -14.65
CA PRO A 53 8.55 1.20 -13.41
C PRO A 53 9.64 2.21 -13.07
N GLU A 54 9.55 2.83 -11.91
CA GLU A 54 10.58 3.75 -11.40
C GLU A 54 11.66 3.02 -10.62
N PHE A 55 11.28 1.91 -9.98
CA PHE A 55 12.20 1.08 -9.24
C PHE A 55 11.80 -0.38 -9.33
N VAL A 56 12.79 -1.24 -9.51
CA VAL A 56 12.62 -2.69 -9.47
C VAL A 56 13.77 -3.27 -8.65
N THR A 57 13.45 -4.00 -7.59
CA THR A 57 14.44 -4.77 -6.84
C THR A 57 14.08 -6.25 -6.86
N ILE A 58 15.11 -7.08 -6.99
CA ILE A 58 14.99 -8.53 -7.07
C ILE A 58 15.54 -9.10 -5.76
N SER A 59 14.68 -9.76 -5.01
CA SER A 59 15.10 -10.53 -3.83
C SER A 59 14.92 -12.01 -4.07
N THR A 60 15.59 -12.83 -3.27
CA THR A 60 15.25 -14.26 -3.18
C THR A 60 13.80 -14.41 -2.71
N GLY A 61 13.10 -15.46 -3.17
CA GLY A 61 11.67 -15.63 -2.86
C GLY A 61 11.33 -15.79 -1.37
N LYS A 62 12.34 -15.92 -0.49
CA LYS A 62 12.17 -15.98 0.98
C LYS A 62 12.17 -14.62 1.68
N CYS A 63 12.55 -13.54 0.99
CA CYS A 63 12.50 -12.19 1.57
C CYS A 63 11.05 -11.75 1.74
N THR A 64 10.72 -11.16 2.89
CA THR A 64 9.41 -10.56 3.13
C THR A 64 9.35 -9.18 2.48
N ASP A 65 8.17 -8.81 1.95
CA ASP A 65 7.99 -7.61 1.12
C ASP A 65 8.30 -6.31 1.86
N ASP A 66 8.08 -6.30 3.16
CA ASP A 66 8.38 -5.18 4.05
C ASP A 66 9.89 -4.87 4.15
N LYS A 67 10.76 -5.88 4.13
CA LYS A 67 12.21 -5.67 4.27
C LYS A 67 12.84 -5.06 3.02
N ALA A 68 12.43 -5.53 1.84
CA ALA A 68 12.92 -4.97 0.57
C ALA A 68 12.40 -3.55 0.31
N SER A 69 11.33 -3.15 1.00
CA SER A 69 10.68 -1.84 0.81
C SER A 69 11.42 -0.66 1.40
N PHE A 70 12.27 -0.87 2.41
CA PHE A 70 13.05 0.21 3.03
C PHE A 70 14.04 0.85 2.06
N ASP A 71 14.52 0.07 1.08
CA ASP A 71 15.49 0.52 0.10
C ASP A 71 14.85 1.15 -1.16
N ILE A 72 13.52 1.16 -1.24
CA ILE A 72 12.81 1.72 -2.40
C ILE A 72 12.81 3.25 -2.30
N PRO A 73 13.42 3.97 -3.27
CA PRO A 73 13.51 5.42 -3.22
C PRO A 73 12.17 6.04 -3.65
N ILE A 74 11.30 6.33 -2.68
CA ILE A 74 10.05 7.06 -2.93
C ILE A 74 10.28 8.55 -2.70
N ALA A 75 9.98 9.36 -3.71
CA ALA A 75 10.13 10.81 -3.61
C ALA A 75 9.18 11.40 -2.54
N PRO A 76 9.65 12.35 -1.70
CA PRO A 76 8.80 13.07 -0.76
C PRO A 76 7.56 13.67 -1.42
N HIS A 77 6.47 13.77 -0.66
CA HIS A 77 5.16 14.27 -1.11
C HIS A 77 4.47 13.41 -2.18
N SER A 78 4.97 12.20 -2.45
CA SER A 78 4.24 11.18 -3.21
C SER A 78 3.21 10.47 -2.33
N VAL A 79 2.23 9.84 -2.97
CA VAL A 79 1.29 8.90 -2.36
C VAL A 79 1.65 7.49 -2.81
N VAL A 80 2.15 6.66 -1.90
CA VAL A 80 2.36 5.22 -2.16
C VAL A 80 1.09 4.44 -1.86
N VAL A 81 0.69 3.57 -2.77
CA VAL A 81 -0.45 2.66 -2.62
C VAL A 81 0.07 1.24 -2.64
N ALA A 82 -0.11 0.50 -1.55
CA ALA A 82 0.46 -0.83 -1.38
C ALA A 82 -0.54 -1.81 -0.77
N ASP A 83 -0.30 -3.10 -1.00
CA ASP A 83 -1.15 -4.18 -0.50
C ASP A 83 -0.96 -4.44 1.01
N ARG A 84 -1.62 -5.47 1.54
CA ARG A 84 -1.54 -5.83 2.97
C ARG A 84 -0.18 -6.36 3.42
N GLY A 85 0.67 -6.82 2.51
CA GLY A 85 2.03 -7.28 2.79
C GLY A 85 2.94 -6.16 3.27
N TYR A 86 2.66 -4.93 2.85
CA TYR A 86 3.42 -3.73 3.19
C TYR A 86 2.92 -3.01 4.45
N CYS A 87 1.89 -3.53 5.13
CA CYS A 87 1.37 -2.95 6.38
C CYS A 87 2.29 -3.27 7.59
N ASN A 88 3.56 -2.87 7.52
CA ASN A 88 4.52 -2.91 8.62
C ASN A 88 4.68 -1.49 9.19
N PHE A 89 4.37 -1.31 10.47
CA PHE A 89 4.38 0.01 11.13
C PHE A 89 5.75 0.71 11.15
N GLU A 90 6.87 -0.02 11.13
CA GLU A 90 8.20 0.61 10.98
C GLU A 90 8.38 1.20 9.58
N LEU A 91 7.95 0.47 8.55
CA LEU A 91 7.98 0.94 7.17
C LEU A 91 7.05 2.15 6.96
N LEU A 92 5.84 2.08 7.51
CA LEU A 92 4.89 3.20 7.45
C LEU A 92 5.45 4.44 8.16
N ASN A 93 6.14 4.28 9.29
CA ASN A 93 6.76 5.38 10.01
C ASN A 93 7.97 5.95 9.26
N ASP A 94 8.75 5.11 8.58
CA ASP A 94 9.84 5.55 7.69
C ASP A 94 9.31 6.41 6.54
N TRP A 95 8.27 5.95 5.83
CA TRP A 95 7.60 6.75 4.79
C TRP A 95 7.06 8.07 5.33
N ASP A 96 6.33 8.02 6.45
CA ASP A 96 5.78 9.23 7.08
C ASP A 96 6.90 10.22 7.49
N SER A 97 8.03 9.74 7.99
CA SER A 97 9.20 10.57 8.34
C SER A 97 9.85 11.25 7.13
N LYS A 98 9.70 10.67 5.93
CA LYS A 98 10.18 11.20 4.65
C LYS A 98 9.12 12.03 3.92
N HIS A 99 8.02 12.38 4.59
CA HIS A 99 6.89 13.10 4.01
C HIS A 99 6.21 12.35 2.84
N VAL A 100 6.28 11.02 2.83
CA VAL A 100 5.56 10.17 1.90
C VAL A 100 4.20 9.84 2.52
N LEU A 101 3.14 10.07 1.74
CA LEU A 101 1.79 9.66 2.10
C LEU A 101 1.59 8.21 1.68
N PHE A 102 0.84 7.44 2.45
CA PHE A 102 0.56 6.04 2.11
C PHE A 102 -0.92 5.70 2.17
N VAL A 103 -1.33 4.73 1.38
CA VAL A 103 -2.62 4.04 1.48
C VAL A 103 -2.35 2.55 1.44
N VAL A 104 -2.57 1.87 2.56
CA VAL A 104 -2.31 0.42 2.69
C VAL A 104 -3.52 -0.30 3.23
N ARG A 105 -3.75 -1.54 2.78
CA ARG A 105 -4.74 -2.41 3.41
C ARG A 105 -4.16 -2.99 4.70
N HIS A 106 -4.94 -3.01 5.77
CA HIS A 106 -4.55 -3.72 6.99
C HIS A 106 -5.41 -4.97 7.22
N ARG A 107 -4.99 -5.83 8.14
CA ARG A 107 -5.72 -7.02 8.58
C ARG A 107 -6.65 -6.68 9.75
N ASP A 108 -7.65 -7.53 9.96
CA ASP A 108 -8.71 -7.30 10.97
C ASP A 108 -8.21 -7.38 12.42
N ASN A 109 -6.98 -7.83 12.67
CA ASN A 109 -6.39 -7.97 14.01
C ASN A 109 -5.66 -6.72 14.51
N LEU A 110 -5.95 -5.54 13.94
CA LEU A 110 -5.34 -4.29 14.35
C LEU A 110 -5.83 -3.88 15.75
N LEU A 111 -4.91 -3.70 16.70
CA LEU A 111 -5.24 -3.14 18.02
C LEU A 111 -5.09 -1.63 18.00
N TYR A 112 -6.20 -0.92 18.10
CA TYR A 112 -6.26 0.54 18.05
C TYR A 112 -7.37 1.09 18.95
N GLU A 113 -7.31 2.40 19.22
CA GLU A 113 -8.37 3.18 19.83
C GLU A 113 -8.83 4.27 18.86
N PRO A 114 -10.14 4.40 18.60
CA PRO A 114 -10.68 5.50 17.82
C PRO A 114 -10.64 6.80 18.64
N ILE A 115 -10.05 7.84 18.07
CA ILE A 115 -9.96 9.17 18.69
C ILE A 115 -11.13 10.04 18.23
N ARG A 116 -11.48 9.94 16.95
CA ARG A 116 -12.54 10.73 16.32
C ARG A 116 -13.03 10.06 15.05
N GLU A 117 -14.34 9.89 14.93
CA GLU A 117 -14.99 9.58 13.67
C GLU A 117 -15.21 10.86 12.84
N LEU A 118 -15.01 10.77 11.53
CA LEU A 118 -15.18 11.84 10.56
C LEU A 118 -16.50 11.65 9.83
N ASP A 119 -17.13 12.76 9.45
CA ASP A 119 -18.41 12.72 8.76
C ASP A 119 -18.29 12.03 7.40
N LEU A 120 -19.15 11.04 7.17
CA LEU A 120 -19.24 10.37 5.89
C LEU A 120 -19.94 11.27 4.86
N PRO A 121 -19.54 11.21 3.57
CA PRO A 121 -20.18 11.99 2.54
C PRO A 121 -21.65 11.57 2.34
N GLN A 122 -22.57 12.52 2.50
CA GLN A 122 -24.02 12.26 2.50
C GLN A 122 -24.57 11.72 1.15
N HIS A 123 -23.94 12.09 0.03
CA HIS A 123 -24.43 11.79 -1.32
C HIS A 123 -23.39 11.09 -2.23
N ALA A 124 -22.19 10.84 -1.75
CA ALA A 124 -21.11 10.23 -2.51
C ALA A 124 -20.46 9.10 -1.71
N ALA A 125 -19.94 8.08 -2.38
CA ALA A 125 -19.22 6.96 -1.76
C ALA A 125 -20.01 6.26 -0.63
N GLN A 126 -21.24 5.84 -0.96
CA GLN A 126 -22.13 5.07 -0.08
C GLN A 126 -21.54 3.75 0.41
N ASN A 127 -20.44 3.30 -0.21
CA ASN A 127 -19.71 2.11 0.19
C ASN A 127 -18.69 2.37 1.31
N VAL A 128 -18.42 3.62 1.69
CA VAL A 128 -17.59 3.94 2.87
C VAL A 128 -18.43 3.73 4.12
N LEU A 129 -18.02 2.78 4.96
CA LEU A 129 -18.71 2.41 6.18
C LEU A 129 -18.22 3.21 7.38
N ILE A 130 -16.92 3.50 7.44
CA ILE A 130 -16.27 4.20 8.56
C ILE A 130 -15.13 5.06 8.01
N ASP A 131 -14.98 6.26 8.53
CA ASP A 131 -13.83 7.13 8.35
C ASP A 131 -13.43 7.69 9.71
N GLU A 132 -12.27 7.31 10.25
CA GLU A 132 -11.90 7.69 11.61
C GLU A 132 -10.40 7.92 11.79
N ILE A 133 -10.06 8.77 12.74
CA ILE A 133 -8.69 8.98 13.23
C ILE A 133 -8.49 8.05 14.43
N ILE A 134 -7.40 7.29 14.41
CA ILE A 134 -7.08 6.27 15.39
C ILE A 134 -5.67 6.44 15.95
N GLU A 135 -5.44 5.86 17.12
CA GLU A 135 -4.11 5.64 17.70
C GLU A 135 -3.89 4.14 17.91
N LEU A 136 -2.70 3.64 17.61
CA LEU A 136 -2.36 2.23 17.83
C LEU A 136 -2.24 1.94 19.32
N LYS A 137 -2.80 0.80 19.78
CA LYS A 137 -2.74 0.36 21.18
C LYS A 137 -1.95 -0.92 21.41
N GLY A 138 -1.58 -1.63 20.35
CA GLY A 138 -0.70 -2.78 20.48
C GLY A 138 0.66 -2.36 21.05
N ALA A 139 1.12 -3.02 22.12
CA ALA A 139 2.33 -2.61 22.86
C ALA A 139 3.58 -2.46 21.98
N LYS A 140 3.73 -3.29 20.93
CA LYS A 140 4.83 -3.17 19.96
C LYS A 140 4.50 -2.22 18.80
N THR A 141 3.25 -2.21 18.34
CA THR A 141 2.87 -1.46 17.14
C THR A 141 2.79 0.04 17.41
N SER A 142 2.34 0.45 18.59
CA SER A 142 2.34 1.85 19.04
C SER A 142 3.74 2.44 19.16
N LEU A 143 4.74 1.62 19.55
CA LEU A 143 6.14 2.06 19.57
C LEU A 143 6.71 2.23 18.16
N LYS A 144 6.31 1.37 17.22
CA LYS A 144 6.78 1.41 15.82
C LYS A 144 6.19 2.57 15.03
N TYR A 145 4.93 2.91 15.28
CA TYR A 145 4.25 4.07 14.70
C TYR A 145 3.50 4.82 15.82
N PRO A 146 4.14 5.83 16.45
CA PRO A 146 3.59 6.53 17.60
C PRO A 146 2.61 7.66 17.24
N LYS A 147 2.48 7.97 15.95
CA LYS A 147 1.61 9.05 15.46
C LYS A 147 0.19 8.53 15.21
N ARG A 148 -0.74 9.46 15.01
CA ARG A 148 -2.11 9.15 14.60
C ARG A 148 -2.16 8.60 13.18
N LEU A 149 -3.07 7.67 12.96
CA LEU A 149 -3.41 7.13 11.65
C LEU A 149 -4.88 7.43 11.36
N ARG A 150 -5.24 7.41 10.09
CA ARG A 150 -6.64 7.40 9.67
C ARG A 150 -7.00 6.01 9.15
N ARG A 151 -8.09 5.45 9.68
CA ARG A 151 -8.66 4.18 9.24
C ARG A 151 -9.92 4.45 8.44
N ILE A 152 -10.03 3.80 7.29
CA ILE A 152 -11.22 3.88 6.44
C ILE A 152 -11.70 2.46 6.16
N ALA A 153 -12.95 2.15 6.53
CA ALA A 153 -13.60 0.88 6.22
C ALA A 153 -14.53 1.05 5.03
N ILE A 154 -14.43 0.15 4.05
CA ILE A 154 -15.15 0.23 2.78
C ILE A 154 -15.79 -1.11 2.50
N TRP A 155 -17.08 -1.13 2.22
CA TRP A 155 -17.76 -2.31 1.71
C TRP A 155 -17.37 -2.57 0.25
N ASN A 156 -16.92 -3.77 -0.04
CA ASN A 156 -16.72 -4.24 -1.41
C ASN A 156 -17.91 -5.10 -1.82
N GLU A 157 -18.83 -4.53 -2.60
CA GLU A 157 -20.03 -5.22 -3.10
C GLU A 157 -19.69 -6.39 -4.04
N GLU A 158 -18.63 -6.30 -4.84
CA GLU A 158 -18.25 -7.31 -5.84
C GLU A 158 -17.78 -8.63 -5.21
N HIS A 159 -17.17 -8.53 -4.03
CA HIS A 159 -16.55 -9.67 -3.34
C HIS A 159 -17.12 -9.92 -1.94
N GLU A 160 -18.16 -9.18 -1.56
CA GLU A 160 -18.92 -9.31 -0.30
C GLU A 160 -18.02 -9.28 0.96
N PHE A 161 -17.07 -8.35 1.03
CA PHE A 161 -16.22 -8.19 2.21
C PHE A 161 -15.92 -6.72 2.54
N THR A 162 -15.60 -6.44 3.81
CA THR A 162 -15.13 -5.12 4.24
C THR A 162 -13.62 -4.99 4.05
N LEU A 163 -13.23 -4.04 3.21
CA LEU A 163 -11.84 -3.60 3.06
C LEU A 163 -11.51 -2.56 4.13
N GLN A 164 -10.42 -2.74 4.85
CA GLN A 164 -9.94 -1.75 5.82
C GLN A 164 -8.60 -1.17 5.39
N LEU A 165 -8.54 0.16 5.28
CA LEU A 165 -7.39 0.92 4.83
C LEU A 165 -6.80 1.76 5.98
N LEU A 166 -5.48 1.87 6.00
CA LEU A 166 -4.74 2.83 6.81
C LEU A 166 -4.06 3.87 5.92
N THR A 167 -4.07 5.12 6.37
CA THR A 167 -3.36 6.22 5.74
C THR A 167 -2.89 7.26 6.76
N ASN A 168 -1.76 7.92 6.49
CA ASN A 168 -1.35 9.15 7.16
C ASN A 168 -1.96 10.42 6.51
N ASN A 169 -2.76 10.26 5.45
CA ASN A 169 -3.44 11.38 4.79
C ASN A 169 -4.74 11.76 5.49
N MET A 170 -4.70 12.89 6.20
CA MET A 170 -5.84 13.44 6.94
C MET A 170 -6.73 14.39 6.12
N GLN A 171 -6.38 14.67 4.87
CA GLN A 171 -6.99 15.75 4.08
C GLN A 171 -7.87 15.27 2.92
N LEU A 172 -7.50 14.16 2.28
CA LEU A 172 -8.27 13.64 1.15
C LEU A 172 -9.63 13.12 1.62
N ALA A 173 -10.65 13.18 0.75
CA ALA A 173 -11.92 12.52 1.03
C ALA A 173 -11.72 11.00 1.16
N ALA A 174 -12.49 10.34 2.02
CA ALA A 174 -12.42 8.89 2.18
C ALA A 174 -12.64 8.14 0.86
N SER A 175 -13.53 8.67 0.01
CA SER A 175 -13.77 8.19 -1.35
C SER A 175 -12.51 8.25 -2.24
N THR A 176 -11.73 9.32 -2.14
CA THR A 176 -10.47 9.46 -2.89
C THR A 176 -9.42 8.46 -2.39
N VAL A 177 -9.35 8.19 -1.09
CA VAL A 177 -8.47 7.16 -0.53
C VAL A 177 -8.89 5.77 -1.00
N ALA A 178 -10.20 5.48 -1.03
CA ALA A 178 -10.74 4.24 -1.58
C ALA A 178 -10.38 4.07 -3.06
N GLU A 179 -10.53 5.12 -3.87
CA GLU A 179 -10.17 5.12 -5.28
C GLU A 179 -8.68 4.95 -5.52
N LEU A 180 -7.83 5.55 -4.68
CA LEU A 180 -6.39 5.33 -4.69
C LEU A 180 -6.07 3.85 -4.49
N TYR A 181 -6.65 3.22 -3.47
CA TYR A 181 -6.43 1.80 -3.25
C TYR A 181 -6.97 0.93 -4.40
N LYS A 182 -8.13 1.27 -4.97
CA LYS A 182 -8.67 0.57 -6.15
C LYS A 182 -7.73 0.68 -7.35
N SER A 183 -7.02 1.81 -7.50
CA SER A 183 -6.05 2.02 -8.57
C SER A 183 -4.82 1.11 -8.49
N ARG A 184 -4.55 0.52 -7.32
CA ARG A 184 -3.46 -0.46 -7.13
C ARG A 184 -3.52 -1.59 -8.15
N TRP A 185 -4.70 -2.04 -8.57
CA TRP A 185 -4.87 -3.09 -9.59
C TRP A 185 -4.12 -2.82 -10.90
N GLN A 186 -3.77 -1.58 -11.24
CA GLN A 186 -2.96 -1.27 -12.41
C GLN A 186 -1.58 -1.95 -12.38
N ILE A 187 -0.97 -2.11 -11.20
CA ILE A 187 0.32 -2.81 -11.10
C ILE A 187 0.18 -4.32 -11.33
N GLU A 188 -0.95 -4.91 -10.96
CA GLU A 188 -1.24 -6.31 -11.26
C GLU A 188 -1.44 -6.53 -12.76
N ILE A 189 -2.02 -5.55 -13.46
CA ILE A 189 -2.11 -5.57 -14.93
C ILE A 189 -0.72 -5.44 -15.55
N PHE A 190 0.15 -4.59 -15.01
CA PHE A 190 1.54 -4.44 -15.47
C PHE A 190 2.34 -5.74 -15.36
N PHE A 191 2.07 -6.59 -14.36
CA PHE A 191 2.74 -7.89 -14.21
C PHE A 191 2.23 -9.00 -15.14
N ARG A 192 1.10 -8.81 -15.82
CA ARG A 192 0.52 -9.79 -16.75
C ARG A 192 1.09 -9.61 -18.16
#